data_AF-A0A5M3Q2Z0-F1
#
_entry.id   AF-A0A5M3Q2Z0-F1
#
_cell.length_a   1.000
_cell.length_b   1.000
_cell.length_c   1.000
_cell.angle_alpha   90.00
_cell.angle_beta   90.00
_cell.angle_gamma   90.00
#
_symmetry.space_group_name_H-M   'P 1'
#
loop_
_entity.id
_entity.type
_entity.pdbx_description
1 polymer ?
#
loop_
_entity_poly.entity_id
_entity_poly.type
_entity_poly.pdbx_seq_one_letter_code
_entity_poly.pdbx_strand_id
1 'polypeptide(L)' 'MLIHGTRAVIAKLANKDDRLSRWAKELVERRGYKRAAVALAAKNARIIWALLMNQSEFKTQPVEG' A
#
# COMPACT_ATOMS: atom_id res chain seq x y z
N MET A 1 0.37 -13.88 -18.06
CA MET A 1 0.81 -12.47 -18.03
C MET A 1 0.42 -11.82 -16.69
N LEU A 2 1.17 -12.13 -15.62
CA LEU A 2 0.93 -11.63 -14.25
C LEU A 2 1.78 -10.40 -13.89
N ILE A 3 2.38 -9.75 -14.89
CA ILE A 3 3.31 -8.63 -14.68
C ILE A 3 2.75 -7.31 -15.23
N HIS A 4 1.73 -7.36 -16.09
CA HIS A 4 1.18 -6.16 -16.74
C HIS A 4 0.38 -5.28 -15.76
N GLY A 5 -0.29 -5.86 -14.76
CA GLY A 5 -0.99 -5.10 -13.71
C GLY A 5 -0.04 -4.46 -12.69
N THR A 6 1.19 -4.97 -12.58
CA THR A 6 2.18 -4.52 -11.61
C THR A 6 2.61 -3.08 -11.87
N ARG A 7 2.69 -2.67 -13.14
CA ARG A 7 3.01 -1.27 -13.49
C ARG A 7 1.92 -0.29 -13.06
N ALA A 8 0.64 -0.66 -13.13
CA ALA A 8 -0.45 0.21 -12.67
C ALA A 8 -0.45 0.37 -11.13
N VAL A 9 -0.14 -0.70 -10.40
CA VAL A 9 0.00 -0.69 -8.95
C VAL A 9 1.24 0.10 -8.51
N ILE A 10 2.38 -0.13 -9.16
CA ILE A 10 3.63 0.60 -8.87
C ILE A 10 3.52 2.07 -9.28
N ALA A 11 2.90 2.41 -10.41
CA ALA A 11 2.67 3.79 -10.82
C ALA A 11 1.74 4.54 -9.85
N LYS A 12 0.77 3.85 -9.23
CA LYS A 12 -0.08 4.42 -8.17
C LYS A 12 0.65 4.60 -6.83
N LEU A 13 1.72 3.83 -6.59
CA LEU A 13 2.56 3.90 -5.39
C LEU A 13 3.70 4.92 -5.51
N ALA A 14 4.31 5.06 -6.68
CA ALA A 14 5.56 5.81 -6.86
C ALA A 14 5.36 7.33 -6.96
N ASN A 15 4.19 7.79 -7.40
CA ASN A 15 4.00 9.18 -7.84
C ASN A 15 3.32 10.11 -6.83
N LYS A 16 3.21 9.66 -5.57
CA LYS A 16 2.53 10.41 -4.53
C LYS A 16 3.56 10.87 -3.51
N ASP A 17 4.00 12.11 -3.68
CA ASP A 17 4.45 12.95 -2.57
C ASP A 17 3.25 13.15 -1.62
N ASP A 18 2.92 12.07 -0.92
CA ASP A 18 1.59 11.86 -0.38
C ASP A 18 1.45 12.58 0.97
N ARG A 19 0.22 12.89 1.37
CA ARG A 19 -0.06 13.42 2.73
C ARG A 19 0.57 12.53 3.82
N LEU A 20 0.81 11.25 3.50
CA LEU A 20 1.56 10.29 4.31
C LEU A 20 2.99 10.75 4.63
N SER A 21 3.75 11.23 3.65
CA SER A 21 5.14 11.65 3.83
C SER A 21 5.23 12.92 4.70
N ARG A 22 4.28 13.85 4.52
CA ARG A 22 4.14 15.03 5.40
C ARG A 22 3.76 14.64 6.83
N TRP A 23 2.75 13.81 7.00
CA TRP A 23 2.37 13.27 8.31
C TRP A 23 3.52 12.50 8.99
N ALA A 24 4.29 11.72 8.23
CA ALA A 24 5.44 10.99 8.75
C ALA A 24 6.54 11.95 9.22
N LYS A 25 6.84 13.02 8.46
CA LYS A 25 7.77 14.07 8.88
C LYS A 25 7.32 14.74 10.19
N GLU A 26 6.06 15.18 10.28
CA GLU A 26 5.50 15.76 11.51
C GLU A 26 5.51 14.76 12.69
N LEU A 27 5.37 13.46 12.41
CA LEU A 27 5.44 12.43 13.44
C LEU A 27 6.87 12.20 13.93
N VAL A 28 7.85 12.25 13.01
CA VAL A 28 9.28 12.21 13.37
C VAL A 28 9.63 13.41 14.24
N GLU A 29 9.19 14.62 13.88
CA GLU A 29 9.44 15.84 14.65
C GLU A 29 8.84 15.77 16.06
N ARG A 30 7.64 15.21 16.21
CA ARG A 30 6.94 15.14 17.52
C ARG A 30 7.33 13.94 18.40
N ARG A 31 7.76 12.81 17.81
CA ARG A 31 7.91 11.53 18.53
C ARG A 31 9.25 10.83 18.30
N GLY A 32 10.08 11.34 17.40
CA GLY A 32 11.36 10.76 17.03
C GLY A 32 11.26 9.65 15.98
N TYR A 33 12.37 9.45 15.27
CA TYR A 33 12.48 8.58 14.11
C TYR A 33 12.00 7.13 14.35
N LYS A 34 12.47 6.50 15.44
CA LYS A 34 12.15 5.09 15.73
C LYS A 34 10.66 4.84 15.87
N ARG A 35 9.95 5.72 16.57
CA ARG A 35 8.49 5.61 16.78
C ARG A 35 7.72 5.89 15.49
N ALA A 36 8.17 6.87 14.71
CA ALA A 36 7.57 7.19 13.43
C ALA A 36 7.73 6.06 12.41
N ALA A 37 8.89 5.40 12.36
CA ALA A 37 9.16 4.27 11.48
C ALA A 37 8.22 3.09 11.75
N VAL A 38 8.03 2.72 13.02
CA VAL A 38 7.10 1.65 13.41
C VAL A 38 5.65 2.00 13.04
N ALA A 39 5.22 3.24 13.30
CA ALA A 39 3.87 3.69 12.96
C ALA A 39 3.62 3.67 11.44
N LEU A 40 4.61 4.07 10.64
CA LEU A 40 4.54 4.01 9.17
C LEU A 40 4.44 2.57 8.68
N ALA A 41 5.25 1.67 9.22
CA ALA A 41 5.19 0.24 8.90
C ALA A 41 3.81 -0.36 9.24
N ALA A 42 3.27 -0.06 10.43
CA ALA A 42 1.94 -0.53 10.83
C ALA A 42 0.83 -0.02 9.88
N LYS A 43 0.91 1.24 9.44
CA LYS A 43 -0.03 1.82 8.48
C LYS A 43 0.05 1.12 7.12
N ASN A 44 1.26 0.86 6.64
CA ASN A 44 1.48 0.16 5.37
C ASN A 44 1.01 -1.30 5.45
N ALA A 45 1.29 -2.00 6.55
CA ALA A 45 0.82 -3.36 6.79
C ALA A 45 -0.71 -3.45 6.77
N ARG A 46 -1.42 -2.46 7.35
CA ARG A 46 -2.89 -2.41 7.31
C ARG A 46 -3.44 -2.17 5.90
N ILE A 47 -2.77 -1.36 5.09
CA ILE A 47 -3.13 -1.14 3.68
C ILE A 47 -2.93 -2.44 2.89
N ILE A 48 -1.78 -3.09 3.04
CA ILE A 48 -1.48 -4.38 2.38
C ILE A 48 -2.50 -5.43 2.81
N TRP A 49 -2.79 -5.52 4.12
CA TRP A 49 -3.78 -6.45 4.64
C TRP A 49 -5.17 -6.18 4.06
N ALA A 50 -5.62 -4.91 4.04
CA ALA A 50 -6.89 -4.55 3.42
C ALA A 50 -6.90 -4.91 1.93
N LEU A 51 -5.82 -4.66 1.20
CA LEU A 51 -5.72 -5.06 -0.21
C LEU A 51 -5.82 -6.58 -0.39
N LEU A 52 -5.13 -7.36 0.45
CA LEU A 52 -5.17 -8.82 0.41
C LEU A 52 -6.57 -9.37 0.76
N MET A 53 -7.21 -8.80 1.77
CA MET A 53 -8.56 -9.24 2.20
C MET A 53 -9.66 -8.79 1.24
N ASN A 54 -9.49 -7.65 0.56
CA ASN A 54 -10.46 -7.13 -0.40
C ASN A 54 -10.27 -7.69 -1.81
N GLN A 55 -9.19 -8.44 -2.05
CA GLN A 55 -9.01 -9.33 -3.21
C GLN A 55 -9.68 -10.69 -2.94
N SER A 56 -10.92 -10.66 -2.44
CA SER A 56 -11.83 -11.82 -2.39
C SER A 56 -11.75 -12.55 -3.72
N GLU A 57 -11.35 -13.83 -3.64
CA GLU A 57 -11.14 -14.80 -4.73
C GLU A 57 -11.18 -14.22 -6.14
N PHE A 58 -10.01 -14.14 -6.79
CA PHE A 58 -9.95 -14.02 -8.24
C PHE A 58 -10.58 -15.27 -8.86
N LYS A 59 -11.91 -15.30 -8.95
CA LYS A 59 -12.66 -16.31 -9.69
C LYS A 59 -12.34 -16.08 -11.16
N THR A 60 -11.36 -16.81 -11.67
CA THR A 60 -11.25 -17.05 -13.11
C THR A 60 -12.53 -17.77 -13.50
N GLN A 61 -13.53 -17.02 -13.94
CA GLN A 61 -14.73 -17.61 -14.53
C GLN A 61 -14.23 -18.35 -15.78
N PRO A 62 -14.34 -19.69 -15.83
CA PRO A 62 -14.01 -20.40 -17.05
C PRO A 62 -15.04 -19.93 -18.09
N VAL A 63 -14.54 -19.29 -19.14
CA VAL A 63 -15.32 -19.03 -20.34
C VAL A 63 -15.48 -20.36 -21.06
N GLU A 64 -16.52 -21.10 -20.68
CA GLU A 64 -17.04 -22.22 -21.47
C GLU A 64 -18.10 -21.69 -22.44
N GLY A 65 -17.89 -21.95 -23.74
CA GLY A 65 -18.86 -21.72 -24.81
C GLY A 65 -18.33 -20.85 -25.93
#